data_AF-A0A165CLI4-F1
#
_entry.id   AF-A0A165CLI4-F1
#
_cell.length_a   1.000
_cell.length_b   1.000
_cell.length_c   1.000
_cell.angle_alpha   90.00
_cell.angle_beta   90.00
_cell.angle_gamma   90.00
#
_symmetry.space_group_name_H-M   'P 1'
#
loop_
_entity.id
_entity.type
_entity.pdbx_description
1 polymer ?
#
loop_
_entity_poly.entity_id
_entity_poly.type
_entity_poly.pdbx_seq_one_letter_code
_entity_poly.pdbx_strand_id
1 'polypeptide(L)'
;MGEDDGEGEDEVLPAMADDDYSAQLSFQSQSKDNLKVLMDNFSDAQYDRFEAYRRHALPKAAVRKVIQQTLGQQVSQPVAQVVAGFAKVFIGEIVEKARDVQERRGETGPLSPDHLREAYRMYQKETGRVGAARPLRAKRLFMK
;
A
#
# COMPACT_ATOMS: atom_id res chain seq x y z
N MET A 1 -24.34 5.45 -30.43
CA MET A 1 -24.85 5.53 -29.04
C MET A 1 -24.13 4.46 -28.24
N GLY A 2 -23.52 4.83 -27.12
CA GLY A 2 -22.53 4.07 -26.35
C GLY A 2 -21.18 4.79 -26.40
N GLU A 3 -21.12 6.04 -25.91
CA GLU A 3 -20.73 6.41 -24.52
C GLU A 3 -19.22 6.26 -24.32
N ASP A 4 -18.56 7.32 -24.79
CA ASP A 4 -17.25 7.81 -24.41
C ASP A 4 -17.38 8.43 -23.02
N ASP A 5 -16.94 7.73 -21.97
CA ASP A 5 -16.75 8.33 -20.64
C ASP A 5 -15.27 8.67 -20.46
N GLY A 6 -14.84 9.65 -21.26
CA GLY A 6 -13.69 10.47 -20.96
C GLY A 6 -14.06 11.52 -19.93
N GLU A 7 -13.82 11.24 -18.64
CA GLU A 7 -13.66 12.28 -17.63
C GLU A 7 -12.32 12.07 -16.93
N GLY A 8 -11.26 12.48 -17.65
CA GLY A 8 -10.06 12.98 -17.01
C GLY A 8 -10.45 14.25 -16.27
N GLU A 9 -10.77 14.09 -14.98
CA GLU A 9 -10.82 15.21 -14.05
C GLU A 9 -9.38 15.73 -13.88
N ASP A 10 -8.94 16.56 -14.84
CA ASP A 10 -7.93 17.57 -14.60
C ASP A 10 -8.53 18.58 -13.60
N GLU A 11 -8.62 18.16 -12.34
CA GLU A 11 -8.90 19.04 -11.22
C GLU A 11 -7.71 20.00 -11.17
N VAL A 12 -7.90 21.21 -11.72
CA VAL A 12 -6.90 22.27 -11.75
C VAL A 12 -6.60 22.64 -10.29
N LEU A 13 -5.59 21.97 -9.72
CA LEU A 13 -5.08 22.26 -8.40
C LEU A 13 -4.58 23.71 -8.39
N PRO A 14 -4.82 24.47 -7.30
CA PRO A 14 -4.35 25.85 -7.19
C PRO A 14 -2.86 25.90 -7.50
N ALA A 15 -2.45 26.85 -8.36
CA ALA A 15 -1.08 27.03 -8.86
C ALA A 15 -0.03 26.78 -7.77
N MET A 16 0.51 25.57 -7.74
CA MET A 16 1.64 25.18 -6.91
C MET A 16 2.86 25.91 -7.48
N ALA A 17 3.66 26.54 -6.64
CA ALA A 17 4.82 27.34 -7.05
C ALA A 17 5.72 26.57 -8.04
N ASP A 18 6.17 27.24 -9.11
CA ASP A 18 6.93 26.65 -10.23
C ASP A 18 8.14 25.79 -9.80
N ASP A 19 8.75 26.10 -8.66
CA ASP A 19 9.88 25.35 -8.10
C ASP A 19 9.48 23.93 -7.66
N ASP A 20 8.33 23.75 -7.01
CA ASP A 20 7.83 22.43 -6.58
C ASP A 20 7.40 21.56 -7.77
N TYR A 21 6.89 22.19 -8.84
CA TYR A 21 6.52 21.51 -10.07
C TYR A 21 7.76 20.93 -10.79
N SER A 22 8.85 21.69 -10.86
CA SER A 22 10.09 21.25 -11.49
C SER A 22 10.78 20.10 -10.72
N ALA A 23 10.76 20.13 -9.38
CA ALA A 23 11.27 19.07 -8.52
C ALA A 23 10.44 17.78 -8.66
N GLN A 24 9.12 17.92 -8.74
CA GLN A 24 8.22 16.78 -8.91
C GLN A 24 8.33 16.16 -10.32
N LEU A 25 8.48 16.97 -11.37
CA LEU A 25 8.72 16.49 -12.74
C LEU A 25 10.05 15.76 -12.88
N SER A 26 11.13 16.32 -12.32
CA SER A 26 12.46 15.70 -12.38
C SER A 26 12.53 14.40 -11.58
N PHE A 27 11.85 14.33 -10.42
CA PHE A 27 11.69 13.09 -9.67
C PHE A 27 10.86 12.06 -10.46
N GLN A 28 9.80 12.49 -11.15
CA GLN A 28 8.96 11.61 -11.95
C GLN A 28 9.70 11.09 -13.20
N SER A 29 10.49 11.92 -13.87
CA SER A 29 11.28 11.51 -15.03
C SER A 29 12.40 10.55 -14.63
N GLN A 30 13.16 10.86 -13.58
CA GLN A 30 14.18 9.95 -13.06
C GLN A 30 13.58 8.62 -12.60
N SER A 31 12.43 8.65 -11.91
CA SER A 31 11.73 7.42 -11.50
C SER A 31 11.29 6.58 -12.70
N LYS A 32 10.82 7.22 -13.78
CA LYS A 32 10.42 6.55 -15.03
C LYS A 32 11.63 5.95 -15.75
N ASP A 33 12.73 6.67 -15.83
CA ASP A 33 13.95 6.21 -16.51
C ASP A 33 14.59 5.04 -15.75
N ASN A 34 14.68 5.15 -14.42
CA ASN A 34 15.14 4.05 -13.57
C ASN A 34 14.25 2.82 -13.69
N LEU A 35 12.93 3.03 -13.74
CA LEU A 35 11.97 1.95 -13.90
C LEU A 35 12.11 1.28 -15.28
N LYS A 36 12.35 2.05 -16.33
CA LYS A 36 12.56 1.53 -17.69
C LYS A 36 13.81 0.65 -17.74
N VAL A 37 14.94 1.14 -17.22
CA VAL A 37 16.18 0.36 -17.15
C VAL A 37 15.95 -0.94 -16.38
N LEU A 38 15.18 -0.90 -15.28
CA LEU A 38 14.83 -2.09 -14.52
C LEU A 38 13.96 -3.07 -15.32
N MET A 39 12.93 -2.57 -16.02
CA MET A 39 12.07 -3.40 -16.88
C MET A 39 12.85 -4.08 -18.00
N ASP A 40 13.79 -3.37 -18.61
CA ASP A 40 14.57 -3.86 -19.75
C ASP A 40 15.54 -5.01 -19.35
N ASN A 41 15.85 -5.14 -18.05
CA ASN A 41 16.72 -6.18 -17.50
C ASN A 41 15.96 -7.32 -16.80
N PHE A 42 14.63 -7.30 -16.79
CA PHE A 42 13.84 -8.38 -16.22
C PHE A 42 13.78 -9.58 -17.16
N SER A 43 13.76 -10.78 -16.56
CA SER A 43 13.21 -11.95 -17.26
C SER A 43 11.70 -11.78 -17.47
N ASP A 44 11.15 -12.46 -18.47
CA ASP A 44 9.71 -12.42 -18.78
C ASP A 44 8.83 -12.67 -17.53
N ALA A 45 9.19 -13.68 -16.74
CA ALA A 45 8.46 -14.02 -15.53
C ALA A 45 8.57 -12.94 -14.42
N GLN A 46 9.67 -12.19 -14.35
CA GLN A 46 9.80 -11.05 -13.43
C GLN A 46 8.99 -9.86 -13.91
N TYR A 47 9.01 -9.59 -15.22
CA TYR A 47 8.22 -8.54 -15.85
C TYR A 47 6.72 -8.74 -15.58
N ASP A 48 6.19 -9.94 -15.84
CA ASP A 48 4.78 -10.26 -15.63
C ASP A 48 4.35 -10.05 -14.17
N ARG A 49 5.17 -10.50 -13.21
CA ARG A 49 4.90 -10.30 -11.78
C ARG A 49 4.94 -8.82 -11.39
N PHE A 50 5.91 -8.08 -11.90
CA PHE A 50 6.04 -6.66 -11.61
C PHE A 50 4.87 -5.86 -12.21
N GLU A 51 4.48 -6.17 -13.44
CA GLU A 51 3.38 -5.51 -14.13
C GLU A 51 2.05 -5.75 -13.39
N ALA A 52 1.80 -6.99 -12.96
CA ALA A 52 0.65 -7.33 -12.13
C ALA A 52 0.64 -6.52 -10.82
N TYR A 53 1.78 -6.43 -10.12
CA TYR A 53 1.90 -5.62 -8.91
C TYR A 53 1.66 -4.12 -9.17
N ARG A 54 2.22 -3.58 -10.25
CA ARG A 54 2.10 -2.16 -10.60
C ARG A 54 0.66 -1.78 -10.95
N ARG A 55 -0.02 -2.60 -11.75
CA ARG A 55 -1.39 -2.36 -12.22
C ARG A 55 -2.43 -2.58 -11.11
N HIS A 56 -2.17 -3.48 -10.18
CA HIS A 56 -3.15 -3.75 -9.13
C HIS A 56 -3.31 -2.59 -8.15
N ALA A 57 -4.54 -2.24 -7.86
CA ALA A 57 -4.92 -1.32 -6.78
C ALA A 57 -6.17 -1.85 -6.09
N LEU A 58 -6.31 -1.54 -4.80
CA LEU A 58 -7.51 -1.90 -4.04
C LEU A 58 -8.70 -1.01 -4.50
N PRO A 59 -9.87 -1.58 -4.81
CA PRO A 59 -11.02 -0.78 -5.23
C PRO A 59 -11.44 0.20 -4.12
N LYS A 60 -11.36 1.51 -4.41
CA LYS A 60 -11.65 2.58 -3.43
C LYS A 60 -13.05 2.44 -2.83
N ALA A 61 -14.04 2.03 -3.62
CA ALA A 61 -15.42 1.81 -3.17
C ALA A 61 -15.54 0.67 -2.15
N ALA A 62 -14.81 -0.43 -2.36
CA ALA A 62 -14.80 -1.56 -1.43
C ALA A 62 -14.12 -1.18 -0.10
N VAL A 63 -12.97 -0.50 -0.19
CA VAL A 63 -12.26 0.03 0.98
C VAL A 63 -13.14 0.99 1.77
N ARG A 64 -13.80 1.93 1.08
CA ARG A 64 -14.75 2.86 1.69
C ARG A 64 -15.86 2.13 2.44
N LYS A 65 -16.47 1.10 1.83
CA LYS A 65 -17.53 0.29 2.45
C LYS A 65 -17.05 -0.37 3.75
N VAL A 66 -15.84 -0.93 3.77
CA VAL A 66 -15.26 -1.56 4.97
C VAL A 66 -15.05 -0.54 6.09
N ILE A 67 -14.51 0.65 5.76
CA ILE A 67 -14.30 1.71 6.75
C ILE A 67 -15.64 2.18 7.33
N GLN A 68 -16.64 2.42 6.47
CA GLN A 68 -17.99 2.83 6.89
C GLN A 68 -18.66 1.79 7.79
N GLN A 69 -18.56 0.50 7.45
CA GLN A 69 -19.10 -0.59 8.27
C GLN A 69 -18.42 -0.70 9.64
N THR A 70 -17.13 -0.38 9.72
CA THR A 70 -16.36 -0.45 10.97
C THR A 70 -16.60 0.74 11.89
N LEU A 71 -16.70 1.95 11.32
CA LEU A 71 -16.83 3.19 12.09
C LEU A 71 -18.29 3.65 12.28
N GLY A 72 -19.22 3.18 11.46
CA GLY A 72 -20.60 3.67 11.44
C GLY A 72 -20.73 5.13 10.99
N GLN A 73 -19.73 5.65 10.27
CA GLN A 73 -19.66 7.04 9.81
C GLN A 73 -19.50 7.09 8.29
N GLN A 74 -19.97 8.17 7.67
CA GLN A 74 -19.69 8.44 6.26
C GLN A 74 -18.20 8.77 6.06
N VAL A 75 -17.64 8.33 4.95
CA VAL A 75 -16.20 8.43 4.64
C VAL A 75 -16.04 9.00 3.25
N SER A 76 -15.18 10.00 3.10
CA SER A 76 -14.89 10.64 1.82
C SER A 76 -13.97 9.78 0.94
N GLN A 77 -13.99 10.04 -0.37
CA GLN A 77 -13.18 9.32 -1.35
C GLN A 77 -11.66 9.50 -1.17
N PRO A 78 -11.13 10.70 -0.84
CA PRO A 78 -9.71 10.87 -0.53
C PRO A 78 -9.24 10.03 0.65
N VAL A 79 -10.05 9.90 1.72
CA VAL A 79 -9.71 9.05 2.86
C VAL A 79 -9.63 7.58 2.45
N ALA A 80 -10.58 7.11 1.65
CA ALA A 80 -10.55 5.74 1.13
C ALA A 80 -9.32 5.48 0.23
N GLN A 81 -8.88 6.48 -0.55
CA GLN A 81 -7.67 6.39 -1.36
C GLN A 81 -6.40 6.27 -0.51
N VAL A 82 -6.28 7.08 0.55
CA VAL A 82 -5.15 7.01 1.48
C VAL A 82 -5.09 5.64 2.16
N VAL A 83 -6.23 5.14 2.66
CA VAL A 83 -6.30 3.83 3.31
C VAL A 83 -6.00 2.69 2.32
N ALA A 84 -6.47 2.78 1.07
CA ALA A 84 -6.12 1.82 0.02
C ALA A 84 -4.61 1.79 -0.26
N GLY A 85 -3.95 2.95 -0.23
CA GLY A 85 -2.49 3.05 -0.38
C GLY A 85 -1.75 2.34 0.75
N PHE A 86 -2.07 2.65 2.01
CA PHE A 86 -1.47 1.98 3.16
C PHE A 86 -1.74 0.48 3.18
N ALA A 87 -2.97 0.06 2.83
CA ALA A 87 -3.32 -1.35 2.74
C ALA A 87 -2.50 -2.07 1.65
N LYS A 88 -2.23 -1.43 0.51
CA LYS A 88 -1.37 -2.01 -0.54
C LYS A 88 0.07 -2.21 -0.06
N VAL A 89 0.64 -1.22 0.64
CA VAL A 89 1.99 -1.32 1.23
C VAL A 89 2.03 -2.47 2.23
N PHE A 90 1.06 -2.53 3.15
CA PHE A 90 0.96 -3.60 4.13
C PHE A 90 0.89 -5.00 3.49
N ILE A 91 0.06 -5.16 2.46
CA ILE A 91 -0.02 -6.45 1.74
C ILE A 91 1.33 -6.83 1.12
N GLY A 92 2.06 -5.86 0.53
CA GLY A 92 3.40 -6.07 -0.01
C GLY A 92 4.37 -6.60 1.04
N GLU A 93 4.47 -5.91 2.18
CA GLU A 93 5.35 -6.29 3.30
C GLU A 93 5.04 -7.71 3.83
N ILE A 94 3.75 -8.05 3.94
CA ILE A 94 3.33 -9.39 4.38
C ILE A 94 3.68 -10.46 3.36
N VAL A 95 3.51 -10.20 2.07
CA VAL A 95 3.83 -11.15 0.99
C VAL A 95 5.34 -11.38 0.90
N GLU A 96 6.15 -10.32 1.00
CA GLU A 96 7.62 -10.41 1.05
C GLU A 96 8.07 -11.28 2.22
N LYS A 97 7.60 -10.98 3.44
CA LYS A 97 7.92 -11.78 4.63
C LYS A 97 7.45 -13.23 4.51
N ALA A 98 6.30 -13.47 3.87
CA ALA A 98 5.81 -14.83 3.65
C ALA A 98 6.70 -15.61 2.67
N ARG A 99 7.28 -14.94 1.67
CA ARG A 99 8.29 -15.53 0.79
C ARG A 99 9.57 -15.84 1.54
N ASP A 100 10.03 -14.96 2.43
CA ASP A 100 11.20 -15.24 3.28
C ASP A 100 10.97 -16.43 4.23
N VAL A 101 9.74 -16.60 4.75
CA VAL A 101 9.38 -17.77 5.57
C VAL A 101 9.43 -19.05 4.72
N GLN A 102 8.82 -19.01 3.53
CA GLN A 102 8.79 -20.15 2.61
C GLN A 102 10.22 -20.59 2.22
N GLU A 103 11.08 -19.62 1.87
CA GLU A 103 12.48 -19.87 1.51
C GLU A 103 13.27 -20.46 2.68
N ARG A 104 13.16 -19.88 3.89
CA ARG A 104 13.84 -20.43 5.09
C ARG A 104 13.43 -21.85 5.45
N ARG A 105 12.23 -22.28 5.03
CA ARG A 105 11.73 -23.64 5.23
C ARG A 105 12.10 -24.58 4.08
N GLY A 106 12.72 -24.08 3.01
CA GLY A 106 12.99 -24.85 1.80
C GLY A 106 11.73 -25.27 1.05
N GLU A 107 10.61 -24.58 1.28
CA GLU A 107 9.34 -24.85 0.62
C GLU A 107 9.27 -24.11 -0.72
N THR A 108 8.50 -24.64 -1.68
CA THR A 108 8.31 -24.01 -3.00
C THR A 108 6.83 -24.03 -3.39
N GLY A 109 6.47 -23.24 -4.40
CA GLY A 109 5.09 -23.13 -4.89
C GLY A 109 4.29 -21.97 -4.27
N PRO A 110 2.96 -22.06 -4.25
CA PRO A 110 2.08 -21.03 -3.70
C PRO A 110 2.32 -20.79 -2.21
N LEU A 111 2.07 -19.56 -1.73
CA LEU A 111 2.11 -19.26 -0.30
C LEU A 111 0.98 -19.96 0.43
N SER A 112 1.31 -20.75 1.46
CA SER A 112 0.34 -21.40 2.33
C SER A 112 -0.20 -20.42 3.39
N PRO A 113 -1.35 -20.71 4.01
CA PRO A 113 -1.85 -19.93 5.15
C PRO A 113 -0.84 -19.84 6.31
N ASP A 114 -0.01 -20.87 6.51
CA ASP A 114 1.00 -20.89 7.56
C ASP A 114 2.16 -19.91 7.28
N HIS A 115 2.54 -19.73 6.01
CA HIS A 115 3.50 -18.69 5.63
C HIS A 115 2.98 -17.30 5.99
N LEU A 116 1.72 -17.02 5.70
CA LEU A 116 1.11 -15.72 5.99
C LEU A 116 0.97 -15.45 7.49
N ARG A 117 0.61 -16.47 8.29
CA ARG A 117 0.54 -16.34 9.75
C ARG A 117 1.90 -16.04 10.36
N GLU A 118 2.94 -16.74 9.92
CA GLU A 118 4.30 -16.51 10.42
C GLU A 118 4.85 -15.15 9.95
N ALA A 119 4.59 -14.77 8.70
CA ALA A 119 4.92 -13.45 8.19
C ALA A 119 4.28 -12.33 9.03
N TYR A 120 3.01 -12.46 9.37
CA TYR A 120 2.32 -11.50 10.23
C TYR A 120 2.90 -11.46 11.66
N ARG A 121 3.29 -12.62 12.21
CA ARG A 121 3.98 -12.70 13.51
C ARG A 121 5.32 -11.97 13.49
N MET A 122 6.09 -12.11 12.41
CA MET A 122 7.36 -11.39 12.22
C MET A 122 7.14 -9.89 12.06
N TYR A 123 6.17 -9.52 11.22
CA TYR A 123 5.78 -8.13 11.02
C TYR A 123 5.48 -7.43 12.35
N GLN A 124 4.65 -8.01 13.21
CA GLN A 124 4.31 -7.46 14.53
C GLN A 124 5.51 -7.33 15.49
N LYS A 125 6.57 -8.13 15.30
CA LYS A 125 7.79 -8.02 16.11
C LYS A 125 8.65 -6.85 15.68
N GLU A 126 8.74 -6.61 14.38
CA GLU A 126 9.58 -5.55 13.81
C GLU A 126 8.93 -4.17 13.94
N THR A 127 7.65 -4.05 13.59
CA THR A 127 6.93 -2.77 13.61
C THR A 127 6.36 -2.43 15.00
N GLY A 128 6.55 -3.31 15.98
CA GLY A 128 5.78 -3.32 17.21
C GLY A 128 4.33 -3.76 16.96
N ARG A 129 3.56 -3.97 18.03
CA ARG A 129 2.13 -4.24 17.87
C ARG A 129 1.44 -2.98 17.34
N VAL A 130 1.24 -2.90 16.03
CA VAL A 130 0.37 -1.89 15.42
C VAL A 130 -1.00 -1.98 16.12
N GLY A 131 -1.34 -0.96 16.91
CA GLY A 131 -2.61 -0.85 17.64
C GLY A 131 -2.63 -1.31 19.11
N ALA A 132 -1.51 -1.78 19.69
CA ALA A 132 -1.45 -2.01 21.14
C ALA A 132 -0.46 -1.06 21.81
N ALA A 133 -0.80 0.23 21.81
CA ALA A 133 -0.49 1.05 22.98
C ALA A 133 -1.23 0.40 24.15
N ARG A 134 -0.63 -0.59 24.82
CA ARG A 134 -1.02 -0.89 26.19
C ARG A 134 -0.80 0.43 26.92
N PRO A 135 -1.83 1.11 27.46
CA PRO A 135 -1.55 2.17 28.40
C PRO A 135 -0.75 1.49 29.51
N LEU A 136 0.55 1.79 29.59
CA LEU A 136 1.28 1.57 30.83
C LEU A 136 0.39 2.23 31.88
N ARG A 137 0.02 1.46 32.90
CA ARG A 137 -0.88 1.87 33.97
C ARG A 137 -0.18 2.99 34.76
N ALA A 138 -0.11 4.18 34.16
CA ALA A 138 0.48 5.36 34.75
C ALA A 138 -0.41 5.71 35.93
N LYS A 139 0.19 5.69 37.12
CA LYS A 139 -0.48 6.01 38.38
C LYS A 139 -1.25 7.31 38.20
N ARG A 140 -2.54 7.29 38.55
CA ARG A 140 -3.42 8.47 38.54
C ARG A 140 -2.71 9.60 39.29
N LEU A 141 -2.24 10.60 38.56
CA LEU A 141 -1.42 11.67 39.13
C LEU A 141 -2.24 12.77 39.82
N PHE A 142 -3.57 12.68 39.82
CA PHE A 142 -4.41 13.66 40.49
C PHE A 142 -5.61 12.94 41.11
N MET A 143 -5.56 12.77 42.44
CA MET A 143 -6.74 12.72 43.29
C MET A 143 -6.66 13.95 44.19
N LYS A 144 -7.82 14.61 44.33
CA LYS A 144 -8.05 15.88 45.02
C LYS A 144 -8.02 15.70 46.52
#